data_AF-A0A354M8F9-F1
#
_entry.id   AF-A0A354M8F9-F1
#
_cell.length_a   1.000
_cell.length_b   1.000
_cell.length_c   1.000
_cell.angle_alpha   90.00
_cell.angle_beta   90.00
_cell.angle_gamma   90.00
#
_symmetry.space_group_name_H-M   'P 1'
#
loop_
_entity.id
_entity.type
_entity.pdbx_description
1 polymer ?
#
loop_
_entity_poly.entity_id
_entity_poly.type
_entity_poly.pdbx_seq_one_letter_code
_entity_poly.pdbx_strand_id
1 'polypeptide(L)'
;MRFIQSTAVDWVNRGIDSLTLADEELRNMALKEEAWSVVRKAFGFERRKPSPKEEKLSFMWVNEWKMSDKMLTAAYNACVDEKSKFYMPYVAKIIESWHEKGYKTPEDIKPKEKTEKQSDFAAYDIDLFEKMLNSKD
;
A
#
# COMPACT_ATOMS: atom_id res chain seq x y z
N MET A 1 28.73 -10.35 14.24
CA MET A 1 28.60 -9.09 15.02
C MET A 1 28.85 -7.83 14.16
N ARG A 2 28.34 -7.74 12.92
CA ARG A 2 28.54 -6.54 12.06
C ARG A 2 27.27 -5.68 11.87
N PHE A 3 26.11 -6.21 12.22
CA PHE A 3 24.83 -5.52 12.02
C PHE A 3 24.72 -4.28 12.89
N ILE A 4 24.95 -4.39 14.20
CA ILE A 4 24.90 -3.27 15.15
C ILE A 4 25.89 -2.16 14.73
N GLN A 5 27.11 -2.54 14.34
CA GLN A 5 28.12 -1.58 13.88
C GLN A 5 27.71 -0.89 12.57
N SER A 6 27.17 -1.64 11.61
CA SER A 6 26.70 -1.09 10.34
C SER A 6 25.53 -0.14 10.52
N THR A 7 24.57 -0.48 11.40
CA THR A 7 23.43 0.39 11.71
C THR A 7 23.87 1.64 12.45
N ALA A 8 24.80 1.51 13.42
CA ALA A 8 25.35 2.67 14.13
C ALA A 8 26.09 3.63 13.18
N VAL A 9 26.86 3.09 12.23
CA VAL A 9 27.55 3.91 11.21
C VAL A 9 26.55 4.58 10.26
N ASP A 10 25.51 3.87 9.81
CA ASP A 10 24.43 4.44 8.99
C ASP A 10 23.72 5.60 9.70
N TRP A 11 23.37 5.42 10.97
CA TRP A 11 22.70 6.43 11.77
C TRP A 11 23.55 7.68 11.95
N VAL A 12 24.83 7.52 12.30
CA VAL A 12 25.76 8.65 12.39
C VAL A 12 25.89 9.39 11.05
N ASN A 13 26.00 8.66 9.92
CA ASN A 13 26.06 9.27 8.59
C ASN A 13 24.77 10.02 8.21
N ARG A 14 23.63 9.62 8.77
CA ARG A 14 22.32 10.26 8.60
C ARG A 14 22.06 11.40 9.60
N GLY A 15 23.01 11.70 10.49
CA GLY A 15 22.86 12.72 11.53
C GLY A 15 21.97 12.31 12.70
N ILE A 16 21.74 11.01 12.90
CA ILE A 16 21.01 10.47 14.05
C ILE A 16 22.03 10.25 15.17
N ASP A 17 22.37 11.33 15.88
CA ASP A 17 23.43 11.37 16.90
C ASP A 17 22.91 11.62 18.33
N SER A 18 21.60 11.79 18.49
CA SER A 18 20.95 11.97 19.79
C SER A 18 20.04 10.79 20.15
N LEU A 19 19.84 10.57 21.45
CA LEU A 19 18.95 9.52 21.96
C LEU A 19 17.53 9.69 21.42
N THR A 20 17.03 10.92 21.36
CA THR A 20 15.69 11.22 20.85
C THR A 20 15.54 10.85 19.38
N LEU A 21 16.52 11.22 18.54
CA LEU A 21 16.49 10.88 17.11
C LEU A 21 16.61 9.37 16.89
N ALA A 22 17.42 8.69 17.70
CA ALA A 22 17.54 7.23 17.67
C ALA A 22 16.23 6.54 18.04
N ASP A 23 15.53 7.02 19.08
CA ASP A 23 14.22 6.50 19.48
C ASP A 23 13.15 6.71 18.40
N GLU A 24 13.13 7.89 17.77
CA GLU A 24 12.23 8.18 16.65
C GLU A 24 12.50 7.27 15.45
N GLU A 25 13.78 7.05 15.11
CA GLU A 25 14.16 6.16 14.03
C GLU A 25 13.75 4.71 14.32
N LEU A 26 13.97 4.22 15.55
CA LEU A 26 13.52 2.88 15.96
C LEU A 26 12.00 2.72 15.83
N ARG A 27 11.23 3.74 16.24
CA ARG A 27 9.77 3.73 16.08
C ARG A 27 9.39 3.69 14.60
N ASN A 28 10.02 4.51 13.76
CA ASN A 28 9.74 4.52 12.32
C ASN A 28 10.06 3.18 11.66
N MET A 29 11.18 2.55 12.02
CA MET A 29 11.53 1.20 11.56
C MET A 29 10.48 0.18 12.00
N ALA A 30 10.08 0.19 13.27
CA ALA A 30 9.05 -0.71 13.78
C ALA A 30 7.69 -0.54 13.07
N LEU A 31 7.26 0.70 12.81
CA LEU A 31 6.02 0.99 12.10
C LEU A 31 6.04 0.46 10.66
N LYS A 32 7.17 0.61 9.95
CA LYS A 32 7.32 0.06 8.58
C LYS A 32 7.29 -1.47 8.58
N GLU A 33 7.95 -2.11 9.55
CA GLU A 33 7.93 -3.56 9.69
C GLU A 33 6.52 -4.09 10.01
N GLU A 34 5.79 -3.42 10.89
CA GLU A 34 4.42 -3.74 11.23
C GLU A 34 3.50 -3.58 10.00
N ALA A 35 3.58 -2.44 9.31
CA ALA A 35 2.81 -2.16 8.10
C ALA A 35 3.03 -3.23 7.03
N TRP A 36 4.29 -3.58 6.77
CA TRP A 36 4.62 -4.66 5.85
C TRP A 36 4.05 -5.99 6.32
N SER A 37 4.13 -6.28 7.62
CA SER A 37 3.59 -7.53 8.17
C SER A 37 2.08 -7.65 7.97
N VAL A 38 1.33 -6.55 8.08
CA VAL A 38 -0.11 -6.51 7.77
C VAL A 38 -0.35 -6.78 6.29
N VAL A 39 0.27 -6.01 5.39
CA VAL A 39 0.08 -6.18 3.93
C VAL A 39 0.48 -7.58 3.46
N ARG A 40 1.61 -8.10 3.95
CA ARG A 40 2.11 -9.44 3.63
C ARG A 40 1.11 -10.52 4.04
N LYS A 41 0.49 -10.40 5.22
CA LYS A 41 -0.56 -11.33 5.68
C LYS A 41 -1.81 -11.21 4.82
N ALA A 42 -2.27 -9.98 4.54
CA ALA A 42 -3.45 -9.73 3.74
C ALA A 42 -3.34 -10.32 2.32
N PHE A 43 -2.13 -10.31 1.74
CA PHE A 43 -1.84 -10.81 0.39
C PHE A 43 -1.44 -12.29 0.38
N GLY A 44 -1.39 -12.96 1.53
CA GLY A 44 -1.03 -14.38 1.62
C GLY A 44 0.45 -14.69 1.29
N PHE A 45 1.35 -13.72 1.43
CA PHE A 45 2.76 -13.94 1.16
C PHE A 45 3.48 -14.64 2.32
N GLU A 46 4.42 -15.53 1.99
CA GLU A 46 5.36 -16.09 2.94
C GLU A 46 6.24 -15.01 3.58
N ARG A 47 6.89 -15.34 4.71
CA ARG A 47 7.77 -14.42 5.44
C ARG A 47 8.99 -14.04 4.58
N ARG A 48 8.85 -12.94 3.85
CA ARG A 48 9.92 -12.29 3.06
C ARG A 48 10.11 -10.84 3.47
N LYS A 49 11.29 -10.30 3.12
CA LYS A 49 11.54 -8.87 3.20
C LYS A 49 10.82 -8.14 2.05
N PRO A 50 10.27 -6.94 2.30
CA PRO A 50 9.72 -6.11 1.24
C PRO A 50 10.84 -5.53 0.38
N SER A 51 10.53 -5.18 -0.87
CA SER A 51 11.33 -4.21 -1.60
C SER A 51 11.08 -2.78 -1.08
N PRO A 52 11.97 -1.82 -1.35
CA PRO A 52 11.77 -0.44 -0.90
C PRO A 52 10.47 0.21 -1.37
N LYS A 53 9.95 -0.21 -2.53
CA LYS A 53 8.65 0.28 -3.04
C LYS A 53 7.48 -0.31 -2.24
N GLU A 54 7.54 -1.61 -1.95
CA GLU A 54 6.48 -2.30 -1.20
C GLU A 54 6.42 -1.82 0.24
N GLU A 55 7.58 -1.57 0.87
CA GLU A 55 7.66 -0.99 2.21
C GLU A 55 6.98 0.38 2.28
N LYS A 56 7.31 1.27 1.33
CA LYS A 56 6.69 2.60 1.24
C LYS A 56 5.17 2.54 1.06
N LEU A 57 4.71 1.71 0.12
CA LEU A 57 3.28 1.52 -0.13
C LEU A 57 2.57 0.95 1.09
N SER A 58 3.17 -0.04 1.74
CA SER A 58 2.58 -0.68 2.92
C SER A 58 2.46 0.30 4.08
N PHE A 59 3.50 1.09 4.33
CA PHE A 59 3.47 2.15 5.33
C PHE A 59 2.37 3.17 5.03
N MET A 60 2.27 3.64 3.79
CA MET A 60 1.22 4.58 3.37
C MET A 60 -0.18 4.00 3.60
N TRP A 61 -0.45 2.77 3.13
CA TRP A 61 -1.78 2.17 3.25
C TRP A 61 -2.19 1.93 4.69
N VAL A 62 -1.30 1.41 5.53
CA VAL A 62 -1.61 1.01 6.91
C VAL A 62 -1.55 2.19 7.88
N ASN A 63 -0.50 3.01 7.80
CA ASN A 63 -0.23 4.04 8.80
C ASN A 63 -0.83 5.38 8.43
N GLU A 64 -0.85 5.76 7.15
CA GLU A 64 -1.39 7.06 6.71
C GLU A 64 -2.88 6.94 6.36
N TRP A 65 -3.24 6.01 5.47
CA TRP A 65 -4.61 5.86 4.98
C TRP A 65 -5.50 5.01 5.89
N LYS A 66 -4.91 4.34 6.87
CA LYS A 66 -5.60 3.47 7.84
C LYS A 66 -6.48 2.43 7.16
N MET A 67 -6.01 1.87 6.04
CA MET A 67 -6.70 0.79 5.35
C MET A 67 -6.78 -0.45 6.25
N SER A 68 -7.97 -1.04 6.35
CA SER A 68 -8.18 -2.26 7.11
C SER A 68 -7.57 -3.48 6.41
N ASP A 69 -7.20 -4.50 7.18
CA ASP A 69 -6.68 -5.78 6.66
C ASP A 69 -7.62 -6.37 5.59
N LYS A 70 -8.93 -6.31 5.84
CA LYS A 70 -9.95 -6.78 4.90
C LYS A 70 -9.94 -6.00 3.57
N MET A 71 -9.67 -4.69 3.59
CA MET A 71 -9.54 -3.89 2.36
C MET A 71 -8.32 -4.33 1.56
N LEU A 72 -7.19 -4.54 2.23
CA LEU A 72 -5.97 -5.02 1.58
C LEU A 72 -6.19 -6.40 0.93
N THR A 73 -6.86 -7.32 1.62
CA THR A 73 -7.24 -8.62 1.04
C THR A 73 -8.20 -8.46 -0.14
N ALA A 74 -9.18 -7.55 -0.06
CA ALA A 74 -10.08 -7.29 -1.18
C ALA A 74 -9.34 -6.75 -2.41
N ALA A 75 -8.36 -5.86 -2.22
CA ALA A 75 -7.57 -5.31 -3.33
C ALA A 75 -6.70 -6.40 -3.99
N TYR A 76 -6.14 -7.31 -3.19
CA TYR A 76 -5.41 -8.47 -3.68
C TYR A 76 -6.31 -9.36 -4.54
N ASN A 77 -7.48 -9.73 -4.02
CA ASN A 77 -8.43 -10.58 -4.74
C ASN A 77 -8.87 -9.94 -6.06
N ALA A 78 -9.24 -8.65 -6.04
CA ALA A 78 -9.61 -7.91 -7.25
C ALA A 78 -8.49 -7.91 -8.32
N CYS A 79 -7.23 -7.81 -7.91
CA CYS A 79 -6.10 -7.91 -8.84
C CYS A 79 -5.95 -9.31 -9.43
N VAL A 80 -6.09 -10.36 -8.61
CA VAL A 80 -5.95 -11.75 -9.07
C VAL A 80 -7.13 -12.16 -9.95
N ASP A 81 -8.34 -11.74 -9.61
CA ASP A 81 -9.56 -12.01 -10.40
C ASP A 81 -9.47 -11.41 -11.81
N GLU A 82 -8.85 -10.23 -11.95
CA GLU A 82 -8.74 -9.56 -13.24
C GLU A 82 -7.51 -9.96 -14.06
N LYS A 83 -6.33 -10.05 -13.41
CA LYS A 83 -5.06 -10.29 -14.11
C LYS A 83 -4.55 -11.73 -14.01
N SER A 84 -5.28 -12.61 -13.31
CA SER A 84 -4.91 -14.00 -13.00
C SER A 84 -3.59 -14.17 -12.22
N LYS A 85 -2.91 -13.07 -11.90
CA LYS A 85 -1.61 -12.98 -11.23
C LYS A 85 -1.54 -11.69 -10.42
N PHE A 86 -0.72 -11.71 -9.38
CA PHE A 86 -0.49 -10.54 -8.53
C PHE A 86 0.43 -9.51 -9.22
N TYR A 87 -0.03 -8.27 -9.30
CA TYR A 87 0.75 -7.13 -9.77
C TYR A 87 0.66 -5.97 -8.77
N MET A 88 1.75 -5.70 -8.05
CA MET A 88 1.79 -4.65 -7.02
C MET A 88 1.36 -3.26 -7.54
N PRO A 89 1.79 -2.79 -8.74
CA PRO A 89 1.33 -1.50 -9.26
C PRO A 89 -0.18 -1.46 -9.54
N TYR A 90 -0.79 -2.60 -9.86
CA TYR A 90 -2.22 -2.68 -10.11
C TYR A 90 -3.01 -2.58 -8.81
N VAL A 91 -2.58 -3.33 -7.78
CA VAL A 91 -3.14 -3.24 -6.43
C VAL A 91 -3.03 -1.83 -5.86
N ALA A 92 -1.90 -1.15 -6.06
CA ALA A 92 -1.73 0.24 -5.64
C ALA A 92 -2.80 1.16 -6.23
N LYS A 93 -3.10 1.04 -7.53
CA LYS A 93 -4.17 1.82 -8.18
C LYS A 93 -5.57 1.51 -7.62
N ILE A 94 -5.84 0.25 -7.30
CA ILE A 94 -7.12 -0.14 -6.68
C ILE A 94 -7.28 0.54 -5.32
N ILE A 95 -6.25 0.44 -4.47
CA ILE A 95 -6.24 1.02 -3.12
C ILE A 95 -6.30 2.55 -3.18
N GLU A 96 -5.56 3.18 -4.10
CA GLU A 96 -5.62 4.62 -4.37
C GLU A 96 -7.05 5.05 -4.73
N SER A 97 -7.68 4.37 -5.68
CA SER A 97 -9.06 4.67 -6.08
C SER A 97 -10.05 4.55 -4.91
N TRP A 98 -9.88 3.56 -4.04
CA TRP A 98 -10.72 3.40 -2.85
C TRP A 98 -10.48 4.48 -1.82
N HIS A 99 -9.21 4.86 -1.60
CA HIS A 99 -8.87 5.95 -0.70
C HIS A 99 -9.44 7.30 -1.18
N GLU A 100 -9.33 7.61 -2.48
CA GLU A 100 -9.92 8.81 -3.08
C GLU A 100 -11.44 8.86 -2.93
N LYS A 101 -12.11 7.70 -2.98
CA LYS A 101 -13.55 7.57 -2.73
C LYS A 101 -13.92 7.61 -1.24
N GLY A 102 -12.92 7.70 -0.35
CA GLY A 102 -13.12 7.69 1.09
C GLY A 102 -13.50 6.33 1.68
N TYR A 103 -13.33 5.25 0.91
CA TYR A 103 -13.65 3.89 1.35
C TYR A 103 -12.58 3.38 2.29
N LYS A 104 -12.97 3.03 3.50
CA LYS A 104 -12.05 2.52 4.54
C LYS A 104 -12.40 1.10 4.97
N THR A 105 -13.61 0.66 4.64
CA THR A 105 -14.11 -0.67 4.97
C THR A 105 -14.58 -1.40 3.71
N PRO A 106 -14.49 -2.74 3.67
CA PRO A 106 -15.00 -3.51 2.54
C PRO A 106 -16.51 -3.36 2.33
N GLU A 107 -17.22 -2.92 3.36
CA GLU A 107 -18.65 -2.64 3.31
C GLU A 107 -18.95 -1.43 2.43
N ASP A 108 -18.02 -0.47 2.32
CA ASP A 108 -18.11 0.68 1.44
C ASP A 108 -18.01 0.30 -0.06
N ILE A 109 -17.46 -0.88 -0.37
CA ILE A 109 -17.28 -1.37 -1.75
C ILE A 109 -18.58 -1.99 -2.29
N LYS A 110 -19.52 -2.39 -1.43
CA LYS A 110 -20.80 -2.93 -1.90
C LYS A 110 -21.53 -1.86 -2.72
N PRO A 111 -22.21 -2.23 -3.83
CA PRO A 111 -23.03 -1.28 -4.56
C PRO A 111 -24.10 -0.76 -3.61
N LYS A 112 -23.92 0.46 -3.11
CA LYS A 112 -24.96 1.18 -2.39
C LYS A 112 -26.13 1.26 -3.36
N GLU A 113 -27.23 0.58 -3.04
CA GLU A 113 -28.50 0.82 -3.70
C GLU A 113 -28.73 2.34 -3.71
N LYS A 114 -29.06 2.82 -4.91
CA LYS A 114 -29.11 4.22 -5.32
C LYS A 114 -29.70 5.12 -4.24
N THR A 115 -28.89 6.00 -3.69
CA THR A 115 -29.36 7.31 -3.24
C THR A 115 -28.46 8.37 -3.84
N GLU A 116 -29.06 9.09 -4.78
CA GLU A 116 -28.51 10.17 -5.59
C GLU A 116 -27.83 11.25 -4.72
N LYS A 117 -26.57 11.59 -5.04
CA LYS A 117 -26.17 12.90 -5.58
C LYS A 117 -24.64 13.10 -5.53
N GLN A 118 -24.12 13.56 -6.67
CA GLN A 118 -22.81 14.19 -6.95
C GLN A 118 -21.61 13.22 -6.97
N SER A 119 -20.78 13.14 -8.02
CA SER A 119 -20.63 13.90 -9.26
C SER A 119 -19.87 13.04 -10.27
N ASP A 120 -20.13 13.25 -11.55
CA ASP A 120 -19.57 12.57 -12.73
C ASP A 120 -18.09 12.18 -12.61
N PHE A 121 -17.81 10.89 -12.41
CA PHE A 121 -16.50 10.29 -12.74
C PHE A 121 -16.54 8.77 -12.92
N ALA A 122 -17.68 8.11 -12.71
CA ALA A 122 -17.84 6.66 -12.81
C ALA A 122 -17.86 6.12 -14.26
N ALA A 123 -17.47 6.93 -15.25
CA ALA A 123 -17.48 6.56 -16.66
C ALA A 123 -16.17 6.90 -17.39
N TYR A 124 -15.05 7.07 -16.68
CA TYR A 124 -13.74 7.10 -17.35
C TYR A 124 -13.20 5.69 -17.54
N ASP A 125 -13.80 5.05 -18.54
CA ASP A 125 -13.24 4.10 -19.50
C ASP A 125 -11.99 3.34 -19.07
N ILE A 126 -12.22 2.12 -18.59
CA ILE A 126 -11.22 1.03 -18.61
C ILE A 126 -10.64 0.86 -20.03
N ASP A 127 -11.47 1.11 -21.06
CA ASP A 127 -11.07 1.10 -22.48
C ASP A 127 -10.03 2.19 -22.82
N LEU A 128 -10.05 3.34 -22.13
CA LEU A 128 -9.08 4.43 -22.31
C LEU A 128 -7.73 4.07 -21.68
N PHE A 129 -7.74 3.35 -20.55
CA PHE A 129 -6.54 2.81 -19.92
C PHE A 129 -5.89 1.72 -20.78
N GLU A 130 -6.67 0.83 -21.42
CA GLU A 130 -6.15 -0.17 -22.35
C GLU A 130 -5.57 0.48 -23.62
N LYS A 131 -6.24 1.51 -24.15
CA LYS A 131 -5.78 2.22 -25.36
C LYS A 131 -4.47 2.98 -25.13
N MET A 132 -4.25 3.56 -23.95
CA MET A 132 -2.98 4.23 -23.60
C MET A 132 -1.81 3.27 -23.36
N LEU A 133 -2.06 2.03 -22.96
CA LEU A 133 -1.01 1.03 -22.76
C LEU A 133 -0.59 0.35 -24.07
N ASN A 134 -1.53 0.21 -25.01
CA ASN A 134 -1.27 -0.39 -26.33
C ASN A 134 -0.85 0.62 -27.40
N SER A 135 -0.84 1.93 -27.11
CA SER A 135 -0.27 2.96 -27.98
C SER A 135 1.15 3.33 -27.52
N LYS A 136 2.11 2.48 -27.84
CA LYS A 136 3.49 2.90 -28.11
C LYS A 136 3.93 2.22 -29.39
N ASP A 137 4.16 3.04 -30.43
CA ASP A 137 5.02 2.70 -31.56
C ASP A 137 6.40 2.21 -31.06
#